data_AF-A0A7J9XWK7-F1
#
_entry.id   AF-A0A7J9XWK7-F1
#
_cell.length_a   1.000
_cell.length_b   1.000
_cell.length_c   1.000
_cell.angle_alpha   90.00
_cell.angle_beta   90.00
_cell.angle_gamma   90.00
#
_symmetry.space_group_name_H-M   'P 1'
#
loop_
_entity.id
_entity.type
_entity.pdbx_description
1 polymer ?
#
loop_
_entity_poly.entity_id
_entity_poly.type
_entity_poly.pdbx_seq_one_letter_code
_entity_poly.pdbx_strand_id
1 'polypeptide(L)'
;INAFPTDHPSEYRIIEAVAAGKGARCAVSHHFTDGGAGATELAEAVTEAAHEPTQFTLLYPDEATLRDKIDTIATRVYGADGVDYTPAAATSLDTYEAAGFGHLPVCLAKTHLSLSHDPTLKGAPTGWRLPVREVRASVGAGFIYPICGDMRTMPGLGSDPAAEHIDIDHNGDTTGLF
;
A
#
# COMPACT_ATOMS: atom_id res chain seq x y z
N ILE A 1 -12.87 -11.99 2.65
CA ILE A 1 -13.43 -11.71 1.31
C ILE A 1 -14.63 -10.80 1.50
N ASN A 2 -14.61 -9.58 0.99
CA ASN A 2 -15.80 -8.72 1.07
C ASN A 2 -16.80 -9.18 0.01
N ALA A 3 -17.97 -9.64 0.44
CA ALA A 3 -18.97 -10.17 -0.46
C ALA A 3 -19.63 -9.05 -1.29
N PHE A 4 -19.85 -9.33 -2.58
CA PHE A 4 -20.56 -8.46 -3.49
C PHE A 4 -21.83 -9.15 -4.05
N PRO A 5 -22.91 -8.41 -4.36
CA PRO A 5 -24.18 -9.02 -4.81
C PRO A 5 -24.09 -9.87 -6.07
N THR A 6 -23.08 -9.64 -6.91
CA THR A 6 -22.86 -10.34 -8.18
C THR A 6 -22.00 -11.59 -8.05
N ASP A 7 -21.40 -11.83 -6.88
CA ASP A 7 -20.49 -12.94 -6.69
C ASP A 7 -21.26 -14.27 -6.60
N HIS A 8 -20.61 -15.33 -7.06
CA HIS A 8 -21.13 -16.69 -6.93
C HIS A 8 -20.42 -17.47 -5.82
N PRO A 9 -21.12 -18.39 -5.12
CA PRO A 9 -20.50 -19.27 -4.13
C PRO A 9 -19.34 -20.13 -4.66
N SER A 10 -19.25 -20.34 -5.97
CA SER A 10 -18.09 -21.00 -6.60
C SER A 10 -16.82 -20.15 -6.57
N GLU A 11 -16.94 -18.82 -6.66
CA GLU A 11 -15.80 -17.91 -6.69
C GLU A 11 -15.17 -17.80 -5.29
N TYR A 12 -16.00 -17.73 -4.25
CA TYR A 12 -15.54 -17.77 -2.85
C TYR A 12 -14.73 -19.04 -2.57
N ARG A 13 -15.25 -20.21 -2.96
CA ARG A 13 -14.56 -21.49 -2.77
C ARG A 13 -13.20 -21.54 -3.45
N ILE A 14 -13.04 -20.90 -4.61
CA ILE A 14 -11.73 -20.82 -5.28
C ILE A 14 -10.76 -19.98 -4.46
N ILE A 15 -11.19 -18.81 -3.96
CA ILE A 15 -10.35 -17.93 -3.15
C ILE A 15 -9.95 -18.61 -1.84
N GLU A 16 -10.91 -19.25 -1.17
CA GLU A 16 -10.67 -20.03 0.05
C GLU A 16 -9.68 -21.16 -0.17
N ALA A 17 -9.83 -21.93 -1.27
CA ALA A 17 -8.89 -23.01 -1.61
C ALA A 17 -7.47 -22.48 -1.86
N VAL A 18 -7.33 -21.34 -2.53
CA VAL A 18 -6.02 -20.68 -2.73
C VAL A 18 -5.43 -20.22 -1.40
N ALA A 19 -6.23 -19.59 -0.53
CA ALA A 19 -5.79 -19.14 0.79
C ALA A 19 -5.33 -20.32 1.66
N ALA A 20 -6.14 -21.38 1.73
CA ALA A 20 -5.83 -22.61 2.46
C ALA A 20 -4.54 -23.27 1.92
N GLY A 21 -4.36 -23.32 0.60
CA GLY A 21 -3.12 -23.81 -0.04
C GLY A 21 -1.87 -22.99 0.28
N LYS A 22 -2.03 -21.77 0.81
CA LYS A 22 -0.95 -20.89 1.30
C LYS A 22 -0.89 -20.81 2.83
N GLY A 23 -1.71 -21.57 3.55
CA GLY A 23 -1.78 -21.56 5.00
C GLY A 23 -2.43 -20.30 5.60
N ALA A 24 -3.19 -19.54 4.80
CA ALA A 24 -3.91 -18.36 5.27
C ALA A 24 -5.36 -18.71 5.63
N ARG A 25 -5.82 -18.23 6.79
CA ARG A 25 -7.25 -18.24 7.15
C ARG A 25 -8.02 -17.32 6.20
N CYS A 26 -9.23 -17.72 5.83
CA CYS A 26 -10.09 -16.97 4.94
C CYS A 26 -11.53 -17.02 5.47
N ALA A 27 -12.21 -15.88 5.44
CA ALA A 27 -13.62 -15.76 5.81
C ALA A 27 -14.33 -14.85 4.81
N VAL A 28 -15.53 -15.21 4.38
CA VAL A 28 -16.41 -14.33 3.58
C VAL A 28 -17.14 -13.39 4.54
N SER A 29 -17.25 -12.11 4.20
CA SER A 29 -17.87 -11.10 5.07
C SER A 29 -18.90 -10.27 4.34
N HIS A 30 -20.07 -10.17 4.97
CA HIS A 30 -21.26 -9.43 4.53
C HIS A 30 -21.51 -8.17 5.37
N HIS A 31 -20.47 -7.66 6.05
CA HIS A 31 -20.62 -6.58 7.03
C HIS A 31 -21.18 -5.27 6.45
N PHE A 32 -21.02 -5.04 5.14
CA PHE A 32 -21.61 -3.88 4.48
C PHE A 32 -23.15 -3.90 4.55
N THR A 33 -23.78 -5.07 4.39
CA THR A 33 -25.25 -5.22 4.45
C THR A 33 -25.75 -5.57 5.85
N ASP A 34 -24.99 -6.40 6.57
CA ASP A 34 -25.46 -7.05 7.81
C ASP A 34 -24.79 -6.47 9.07
N GLY A 35 -24.00 -5.41 8.92
CA GLY A 35 -23.25 -4.77 10.00
C GLY A 35 -22.28 -5.74 10.68
N GLY A 36 -22.11 -5.60 11.99
CA GLY A 36 -21.16 -6.43 12.75
C GLY A 36 -21.44 -7.93 12.68
N ALA A 37 -22.71 -8.33 12.57
CA ALA A 37 -23.09 -9.75 12.48
C ALA A 37 -22.49 -10.41 11.23
N GLY A 38 -22.41 -9.69 10.10
CA GLY A 38 -21.81 -10.15 8.84
C GLY A 38 -20.28 -10.26 8.84
N ALA A 39 -19.61 -9.97 9.96
CA ALA A 39 -18.16 -10.13 10.14
C ALA A 39 -17.77 -11.10 11.26
N THR A 40 -18.73 -11.83 11.84
CA THR A 40 -18.45 -12.71 13.00
C THR A 40 -17.40 -13.77 12.69
N GLU A 41 -17.50 -14.45 11.55
CA GLU A 41 -16.52 -15.47 11.12
C GLU A 41 -15.12 -14.87 10.92
N LEU A 42 -15.03 -13.67 10.33
CA LEU A 42 -13.77 -12.94 10.21
C LEU A 42 -13.19 -12.60 11.58
N ALA A 43 -14.04 -12.17 12.53
CA ALA A 43 -13.60 -11.84 13.89
C ALA A 43 -13.09 -13.07 14.65
N GLU A 44 -13.74 -14.23 14.49
CA GLU A 44 -13.28 -15.50 15.05
C GLU A 44 -11.92 -15.91 14.45
N ALA A 45 -11.78 -15.87 13.12
CA ALA A 45 -10.52 -16.20 12.43
C ALA A 45 -9.35 -15.29 12.86
N VAL A 46 -9.61 -13.99 13.05
CA VAL A 46 -8.60 -13.04 13.58
C VAL A 46 -8.27 -13.34 15.04
N THR A 47 -9.27 -13.66 15.86
CA THR A 47 -9.08 -14.01 17.28
C THR A 47 -8.21 -15.26 17.40
N GLU A 48 -8.48 -16.29 16.61
CA GLU A 48 -7.65 -17.51 16.58
C GLU A 48 -6.20 -17.18 16.18
N ALA A 49 -6.00 -16.44 15.09
CA ALA A 49 -4.67 -16.06 14.63
C ALA A 49 -3.90 -15.24 15.67
N ALA A 50 -4.58 -14.39 16.43
CA ALA A 50 -3.97 -13.59 17.49
C ALA A 50 -3.50 -14.41 18.70
N HIS A 51 -4.06 -15.61 18.91
CA HIS A 51 -3.63 -16.53 19.97
C HIS A 51 -2.47 -17.45 19.54
N GLU A 52 -2.12 -17.47 18.25
CA GLU A 52 -0.99 -18.25 17.76
C GLU A 52 0.35 -17.57 18.08
N PRO A 53 1.41 -18.34 18.35
CA PRO A 53 2.74 -17.77 18.53
C PRO A 53 3.20 -17.12 17.22
N THR A 54 3.71 -15.89 17.31
CA THR A 54 4.23 -15.16 16.16
C THR A 54 5.68 -14.76 16.38
N GLN A 55 6.45 -14.70 15.30
CA GLN A 55 7.79 -14.12 15.29
C GLN A 55 7.81 -12.98 14.28
N PHE A 56 7.73 -11.75 14.78
CA PHE A 56 7.84 -10.56 13.95
C PHE A 56 9.31 -10.17 13.78
N THR A 57 9.70 -9.90 12.54
CA THR A 57 11.01 -9.34 12.20
C THR A 57 10.82 -8.21 11.20
N LEU A 58 11.57 -7.12 11.37
CA LEU A 58 11.63 -6.05 10.37
C LEU A 58 12.22 -6.57 9.06
N LEU A 59 11.79 -5.96 7.94
CA LEU A 59 12.19 -6.38 6.61
C LEU A 59 13.70 -6.18 6.34
N TYR A 60 14.26 -5.15 6.97
CA TYR A 60 15.67 -4.77 6.91
C TYR A 60 16.12 -4.23 8.28
N PRO A 61 17.42 -4.28 8.60
CA PRO A 61 17.99 -3.65 9.79
C PRO A 61 18.16 -2.13 9.60
N ASP A 62 18.20 -1.37 10.71
CA ASP A 62 18.33 0.10 10.66
C ASP A 62 19.68 0.55 10.10
N GLU A 63 20.73 -0.26 10.25
CA GLU A 63 22.09 -0.02 9.78
C GLU A 63 22.27 -0.23 8.27
N ALA A 64 21.28 -0.81 7.59
CA ALA A 64 21.32 -0.95 6.14
C ALA A 64 21.42 0.43 5.46
N THR A 65 22.16 0.51 4.36
CA THR A 65 22.24 1.75 3.56
C THR A 65 20.85 2.11 3.02
N LEU A 66 20.62 3.38 2.69
CA LEU A 66 19.36 3.80 2.08
C LEU A 66 19.09 3.04 0.79
N ARG A 67 20.14 2.75 0.01
CA ARG A 67 20.04 1.96 -1.23
C ARG A 67 19.63 0.52 -0.95
N ASP A 68 20.22 -0.13 0.05
CA ASP A 68 19.87 -1.49 0.44
C ASP A 68 18.44 -1.58 0.98
N LYS A 69 17.99 -0.59 1.76
CA LYS A 69 16.62 -0.50 2.25
C LYS A 69 15.61 -0.42 1.09
N ILE A 70 15.89 0.44 0.10
CA ILE A 70 15.05 0.60 -1.09
C ILE A 70 15.04 -0.68 -1.93
N ASP A 71 16.20 -1.27 -2.18
CA ASP A 71 16.34 -2.52 -2.94
C ASP A 71 15.63 -3.68 -2.25
N THR A 72 15.76 -3.80 -0.92
CA THR A 72 15.10 -4.84 -0.14
C THR A 72 13.58 -4.77 -0.29
N ILE A 73 12.98 -3.56 -0.23
CA ILE A 73 11.54 -3.42 -0.46
C ILE A 73 11.19 -3.77 -1.92
N ALA A 74 11.94 -3.24 -2.88
CA ALA A 74 11.68 -3.46 -4.30
C ALA A 74 11.70 -4.95 -4.67
N THR A 75 12.69 -5.69 -4.20
CA THR A 75 12.90 -7.10 -4.55
C THR A 75 12.04 -8.05 -3.71
N ARG A 76 11.95 -7.84 -2.39
CA ARG A 76 11.27 -8.79 -1.49
C ARG A 76 9.78 -8.55 -1.33
N VAL A 77 9.31 -7.31 -1.52
CA VAL A 77 7.89 -6.97 -1.37
C VAL A 77 7.22 -6.79 -2.72
N TYR A 78 7.84 -6.07 -3.65
CA TYR A 78 7.21 -5.76 -4.94
C TYR A 78 7.51 -6.79 -6.03
N GLY A 79 8.59 -7.58 -5.90
CA GLY A 79 9.02 -8.53 -6.93
C GLY A 79 9.72 -7.87 -8.13
N ALA A 80 10.36 -6.73 -7.92
CA ALA A 80 11.23 -6.11 -8.92
C ALA A 80 12.57 -6.87 -9.04
N ASP A 81 13.22 -6.78 -10.19
CA ASP A 81 14.57 -7.31 -10.42
C ASP A 81 15.68 -6.38 -9.88
N GLY A 82 15.29 -5.23 -9.33
CA GLY A 82 16.18 -4.24 -8.73
C GLY A 82 15.67 -2.82 -8.91
N VAL A 83 16.56 -1.85 -8.66
CA VAL A 83 16.24 -0.42 -8.60
C VAL A 83 17.15 0.36 -9.54
N ASP A 84 16.57 1.34 -10.24
CA ASP A 84 17.30 2.27 -11.11
C ASP A 84 17.18 3.69 -10.55
N TYR A 85 18.29 4.39 -10.44
CA TYR A 85 18.34 5.73 -9.87
C TYR A 85 18.71 6.76 -10.93
N THR A 86 17.99 7.90 -10.93
CA THR A 86 18.48 9.07 -11.66
C THR A 86 19.75 9.63 -10.98
N PRO A 87 20.60 10.39 -11.69
CA PRO A 87 21.77 11.03 -11.09
C PRO A 87 21.41 11.94 -9.90
N ALA A 88 20.26 12.64 -9.98
CA ALA A 88 19.77 13.50 -8.91
C ALA A 88 19.35 12.70 -7.66
N ALA A 89 18.63 11.59 -7.85
CA ALA A 89 18.25 10.69 -6.77
C ALA A 89 19.49 10.07 -6.10
N ALA A 90 20.44 9.59 -6.90
CA ALA A 90 21.69 9.03 -6.41
C ALA A 90 22.47 10.04 -5.55
N THR A 91 22.66 11.27 -6.05
CA THR A 91 23.34 12.34 -5.31
C THR A 91 22.64 12.69 -3.99
N SER A 92 21.29 12.70 -4.01
CA SER A 92 20.49 12.99 -2.81
C SER A 92 20.66 11.92 -1.74
N LEU A 93 20.65 10.64 -2.12
CA LEU A 93 20.89 9.52 -1.20
C LEU A 93 22.26 9.63 -0.53
N ASP A 94 23.31 9.84 -1.33
CA ASP A 94 24.68 9.97 -0.82
C ASP A 94 24.80 11.17 0.14
N THR A 95 24.12 12.28 -0.18
CA THR A 95 24.05 13.47 0.69
C THR A 95 23.37 13.17 2.02
N TYR A 96 22.24 12.46 2.02
CA TYR A 96 21.52 12.13 3.24
C TYR A 96 22.29 11.15 4.12
N GLU A 97 22.99 10.18 3.53
CA GLU A 97 23.87 9.28 4.28
C GLU A 97 25.03 10.05 4.93
N ALA A 98 25.71 10.92 4.17
CA ALA A 98 26.78 11.76 4.69
C ALA A 98 26.31 12.72 5.80
N ALA A 99 25.06 13.17 5.74
CA ALA A 99 24.42 13.99 6.77
C ALA A 99 23.99 13.21 8.02
N GLY A 100 24.22 11.88 8.07
CA GLY A 100 23.87 11.02 9.20
C GLY A 100 22.43 10.51 9.20
N PHE A 101 21.67 10.71 8.11
CA PHE A 101 20.29 10.26 7.99
C PHE A 101 20.14 8.86 7.37
N GLY A 102 21.25 8.16 7.12
CA GLY A 102 21.23 6.81 6.52
C GLY A 102 20.49 5.76 7.36
N HIS A 103 20.45 5.95 8.68
CA HIS A 103 19.75 5.05 9.61
C HIS A 103 18.22 5.19 9.54
N LEU A 104 17.69 6.27 8.97
CA LEU A 104 16.24 6.46 8.88
C LEU A 104 15.59 5.38 7.99
N PRO A 105 14.34 4.98 8.29
CA PRO A 105 13.55 4.12 7.42
C PRO A 105 13.21 4.82 6.11
N VAL A 106 12.84 4.02 5.10
CA VAL A 106 12.43 4.52 3.79
C VAL A 106 10.92 4.34 3.56
N CYS A 107 10.28 5.35 2.95
CA CYS A 107 8.87 5.33 2.55
C CYS A 107 8.77 5.50 1.03
N LEU A 108 8.50 4.43 0.29
CA LEU A 108 8.46 4.48 -1.17
C LEU A 108 7.16 5.08 -1.68
N ALA A 109 7.28 6.21 -2.39
CA ALA A 109 6.17 6.88 -3.04
C ALA A 109 6.02 6.37 -4.47
N LYS A 110 5.21 5.32 -4.68
CA LYS A 110 4.84 4.78 -6.00
C LYS A 110 3.32 4.68 -6.20
N THR A 111 2.87 4.36 -7.41
CA THR A 111 1.46 4.04 -7.64
C THR A 111 0.96 2.90 -6.74
N HIS A 112 -0.26 3.04 -6.23
CA HIS A 112 -0.93 2.01 -5.42
C HIS A 112 -1.70 0.99 -6.28
N LEU A 113 -1.82 1.25 -7.59
CA LEU A 113 -2.63 0.45 -8.52
C LEU A 113 -1.91 -0.79 -9.07
N SER A 114 -0.65 -0.99 -8.69
CA SER A 114 0.24 -2.07 -9.13
C SER A 114 1.32 -2.31 -8.08
N LEU A 115 1.87 -3.53 -8.03
CA LEU A 115 3.12 -3.80 -7.30
C LEU A 115 4.30 -3.04 -7.93
N SER A 116 4.27 -2.85 -9.25
CA SER A 116 5.25 -2.06 -9.98
C SER A 116 5.04 -0.54 -9.85
N HIS A 117 5.86 0.23 -10.56
CA HIS A 117 5.70 1.66 -10.72
C HIS A 117 4.67 2.04 -11.80
N ASP A 118 4.24 1.07 -12.63
CA ASP A 118 3.30 1.27 -13.73
C ASP A 118 1.89 0.78 -13.31
N PRO A 119 0.89 1.67 -13.26
CA PRO A 119 -0.48 1.31 -12.85
C PRO A 119 -1.20 0.35 -13.81
N THR A 120 -0.68 0.12 -15.01
CA THR A 120 -1.28 -0.77 -16.01
C THR A 120 -0.88 -2.24 -15.81
N LEU A 121 0.24 -2.51 -15.13
CA LEU A 121 0.70 -3.87 -14.83
C LEU A 121 -0.10 -4.42 -13.64
N LYS A 122 -0.89 -5.47 -13.86
CA LYS A 122 -1.79 -6.08 -12.85
C LYS A 122 -1.27 -7.42 -12.34
N GLY A 123 -1.80 -7.85 -11.19
CA GLY A 123 -1.40 -9.10 -10.54
C GLY A 123 -0.01 -9.00 -9.91
N ALA A 124 0.83 -10.01 -10.15
CA ALA A 124 2.21 -10.09 -9.66
C ALA A 124 3.21 -9.99 -10.84
N PRO A 125 3.50 -8.78 -11.35
CA PRO A 125 4.38 -8.59 -12.51
C PRO A 125 5.83 -8.94 -12.18
N THR A 126 6.56 -9.46 -13.17
CA THR A 126 7.99 -9.81 -13.11
C THR A 126 8.75 -9.13 -14.26
N GLY A 127 10.09 -9.14 -14.24
CA GLY A 127 10.88 -8.60 -15.34
C GLY A 127 10.96 -7.07 -15.38
N TRP A 128 10.77 -6.40 -14.24
CA TRP A 128 10.72 -4.94 -14.16
C TRP A 128 11.65 -4.42 -13.04
N ARG A 129 12.13 -3.19 -13.21
CA ARG A 129 12.98 -2.50 -12.22
C ARG A 129 12.25 -1.27 -11.69
N LEU A 130 12.50 -0.91 -10.43
CA LEU A 130 11.88 0.24 -9.78
C LEU A 130 12.65 1.52 -10.12
N PRO A 131 12.09 2.47 -10.90
CA PRO A 131 12.73 3.74 -11.16
C PRO A 131 12.56 4.68 -9.96
N VAL A 132 13.67 5.25 -9.48
CA VAL A 132 13.70 6.28 -8.43
C VAL A 132 14.15 7.59 -9.07
N ARG A 133 13.22 8.54 -9.15
CA ARG A 133 13.45 9.82 -9.86
C ARG A 133 14.00 10.91 -8.96
N GLU A 134 13.53 10.94 -7.72
CA GLU A 134 13.83 11.97 -6.73
C GLU A 134 13.82 11.30 -5.34
N VAL A 135 14.60 11.84 -4.40
CA VAL A 135 14.57 11.38 -3.00
C VAL A 135 14.51 12.59 -2.09
N ARG A 136 13.55 12.58 -1.16
CA ARG A 136 13.34 13.65 -0.19
C ARG A 136 13.51 13.13 1.23
N ALA A 137 13.89 14.02 2.15
CA ALA A 137 14.02 13.70 3.56
C ALA A 137 12.95 14.41 4.38
N SER A 138 12.14 13.65 5.12
CA SER A 138 11.20 14.15 6.12
C SER A 138 11.82 13.98 7.50
N VAL A 139 12.87 14.75 7.80
CA VAL A 139 13.69 14.56 9.01
C VAL A 139 12.87 14.69 10.30
N GLY A 140 11.93 15.64 10.37
CA GLY A 140 11.06 15.78 11.54
C GLY A 140 10.13 14.59 11.78
N ALA A 141 9.70 13.91 10.70
CA ALA A 141 8.91 12.69 10.79
C ALA A 141 9.78 11.41 10.89
N GLY A 142 11.09 11.54 10.68
CA GLY A 142 12.05 10.44 10.82
C GLY A 142 12.09 9.45 9.66
N PHE A 143 11.94 9.88 8.40
CA PHE A 143 12.09 8.98 7.24
C PHE A 143 12.62 9.66 5.97
N ILE A 144 13.17 8.86 5.07
CA ILE A 144 13.53 9.25 3.70
C ILE A 144 12.46 8.71 2.75
N TYR A 145 12.00 9.49 1.78
CA TYR A 145 10.99 9.02 0.82
C TYR A 145 11.43 9.21 -0.64
N PRO A 146 11.81 8.10 -1.30
CA PRO A 146 12.02 8.05 -2.74
C PRO A 146 10.70 8.19 -3.51
N ILE A 147 10.70 9.01 -4.55
CA ILE A 147 9.58 9.16 -5.48
C ILE A 147 9.85 8.27 -6.70
N CYS A 148 8.96 7.29 -6.87
CA CYS A 148 9.05 6.22 -7.84
C CYS A 148 7.96 6.36 -8.91
N GLY A 149 8.37 6.54 -10.16
CA GLY A 149 7.46 6.85 -11.26
C GLY A 149 6.88 8.27 -11.16
N ASP A 150 5.75 8.49 -11.83
CA ASP A 150 5.07 9.78 -11.88
C ASP A 150 3.96 9.83 -10.82
N MET A 151 4.28 10.36 -9.64
CA MET A 151 3.31 10.55 -8.55
C MET A 151 2.90 12.02 -8.43
N ARG A 152 1.58 12.26 -8.32
CA ARG A 152 1.03 13.60 -8.03
C ARG A 152 0.98 13.81 -6.52
N THR A 153 1.62 14.87 -6.03
CA THR A 153 1.57 15.28 -4.61
C THR A 153 0.47 16.31 -4.35
N MET A 154 -0.09 16.91 -5.39
CA MET A 154 -1.25 17.82 -5.31
C MET A 154 -2.33 17.32 -6.27
N PRO A 155 -3.42 16.71 -5.78
CA PRO A 155 -4.55 16.37 -6.63
C PRO A 155 -5.26 17.65 -7.09
N GLY A 156 -5.74 17.64 -8.33
CA GLY A 156 -6.63 18.69 -8.85
C GLY A 156 -8.10 18.33 -8.61
N LEU A 157 -8.99 19.30 -8.80
CA LEU A 157 -10.44 19.05 -8.82
C LEU A 157 -10.84 18.33 -10.12
N GLY A 158 -11.96 17.60 -10.05
CA GLY A 158 -12.61 17.03 -11.23
C GLY A 158 -13.20 18.10 -12.14
N SER A 159 -13.63 17.71 -13.34
CA SER A 159 -14.31 18.62 -14.28
C SER A 159 -15.68 19.10 -13.77
N ASP A 160 -16.27 18.35 -12.85
CA ASP A 160 -17.52 18.66 -12.14
C ASP A 160 -17.24 18.49 -10.63
N PRO A 161 -16.75 19.53 -9.93
CA PRO A 161 -16.36 19.43 -8.54
C PRO A 161 -17.58 19.24 -7.63
N ALA A 162 -17.52 18.29 -6.69
CA ALA A 162 -18.58 18.08 -5.69
C ALA A 162 -18.94 19.37 -4.93
N ALA A 163 -17.99 20.30 -4.76
CA ALA A 163 -18.21 21.61 -4.14
C ALA A 163 -19.32 22.46 -4.79
N GLU A 164 -19.62 22.24 -6.08
CA GLU A 164 -20.73 22.94 -6.76
C GLU A 164 -22.11 22.38 -6.37
N HIS A 165 -22.16 21.18 -5.81
CA HIS A 165 -23.39 20.47 -5.42
C HIS A 165 -23.60 20.41 -3.89
N ILE A 166 -22.59 20.80 -3.11
CA ILE A 166 -22.67 20.83 -1.64
C ILE A 166 -23.47 22.06 -1.20
N ASP A 167 -24.50 21.84 -0.39
CA ASP A 167 -25.34 22.90 0.18
C ASP A 167 -25.86 22.51 1.58
N ILE A 168 -26.52 23.44 2.26
CA ILE A 168 -27.21 23.23 3.53
C ILE A 168 -28.67 23.65 3.37
N ASP A 169 -29.59 22.75 3.63
CA ASP A 169 -31.01 23.01 3.49
C ASP A 169 -31.56 23.92 4.63
N HIS A 170 -32.84 24.27 4.54
CA HIS A 170 -33.53 25.10 5.53
C HIS A 170 -33.62 24.50 6.94
N ASN A 171 -33.40 23.19 7.09
CA ASN A 171 -33.37 22.50 8.38
C ASN A 171 -31.95 22.42 8.96
N GLY A 172 -30.94 22.87 8.20
CA GLY A 172 -29.53 22.75 8.57
C GLY A 172 -28.90 21.43 8.14
N ASP A 173 -29.58 20.63 7.31
CA ASP A 173 -29.07 19.36 6.83
C ASP A 173 -28.16 19.57 5.62
N THR A 174 -26.99 18.91 5.60
CA THR A 174 -26.04 19.03 4.49
C THR A 174 -26.43 18.11 3.34
N THR A 175 -26.46 18.65 2.12
CA THR A 175 -26.74 17.90 0.88
C THR A 175 -25.49 17.84 -0.01
N GLY A 176 -25.35 16.77 -0.81
CA GLY A 176 -24.28 16.65 -1.82
C GLY A 176 -22.88 16.33 -1.30
N LEU A 177 -22.73 16.04 0.00
CA LEU A 177 -21.43 15.74 0.64
C LEU A 177 -21.00 14.27 0.50
N PHE A 178 -21.95 13.34 0.40
CA PHE A 178 -21.73 11.89 0.30
C PHE A 178 -22.68 11.26 -0.72
#